data_AF-A0A561SRS2-F1
#
_entry.id   AF-A0A561SRS2-F1
#
_cell.length_a   1.000
_cell.length_b   1.000
_cell.length_c   1.000
_cell.angle_alpha   90.00
_cell.angle_beta   90.00
_cell.angle_gamma   90.00
#
_symmetry.space_group_name_H-M   'P 1'
#
loop_
_entity.id
_entity.type
_entity.pdbx_description
1 polymer ?
#
loop_
_entity_poly.entity_id
_entity_poly.type
_entity_poly.pdbx_seq_one_letter_code
_entity_poly.pdbx_strand_id
1 'polypeptide(L)'
;MAEAPHPPIPTFVHHRSRLTEGQQHAWDRWWPERGRDVSAILSGAEPYDPPAWFGRTAPLVLEIGSGMGESTAALAAAAPEIDHIAVEVYEPGLAQLLMRLADAGLTNVTLLRGDAVALLREQVPPASLAGIRIFFPDPWPKRRHRKRRLVQPDFIALAASRLEPGGFLHLATDWDDYAVQMRAVCDAEPALENTAAGRPGGWTPRPDWRPVTKFEQRARLEGRTVRDLLYRARHAEAPRDDGP
;
A
#
# COMPACT_ATOMS: atom_id res chain seq x y z
N MET A 1 30.88 -17.97 -17.68
CA MET A 1 30.10 -18.35 -16.49
C MET A 1 29.15 -17.21 -16.21
N ALA A 2 27.85 -17.39 -16.47
CA ALA A 2 26.86 -16.37 -16.21
C ALA A 2 26.69 -16.22 -14.69
N GLU A 3 26.84 -15.00 -14.19
CA GLU A 3 26.67 -14.64 -12.79
C GLU A 3 25.20 -14.82 -12.41
N ALA A 4 24.93 -15.64 -11.40
CA ALA A 4 23.58 -15.86 -10.91
C ALA A 4 23.01 -14.52 -10.38
N PRO A 5 21.77 -14.16 -10.72
CA PRO A 5 21.17 -12.92 -10.25
C PRO A 5 21.13 -12.91 -8.72
N HIS A 6 21.65 -11.83 -8.12
CA HIS A 6 21.56 -11.63 -6.68
C HIS A 6 20.10 -11.61 -6.24
N PRO A 7 19.75 -12.29 -5.13
CA PRO A 7 18.39 -12.27 -4.61
C PRO A 7 18.00 -10.81 -4.28
N PRO A 8 16.75 -10.42 -4.56
CA PRO A 8 16.27 -9.07 -4.27
C PRO A 8 16.44 -8.76 -2.77
N ILE A 9 16.86 -7.54 -2.46
CA ILE A 9 17.06 -7.10 -1.08
C ILE A 9 15.69 -6.83 -0.46
N PRO A 10 15.30 -7.51 0.64
CA PRO A 10 14.02 -7.25 1.30
C PRO A 10 13.93 -5.78 1.75
N THR A 11 12.79 -5.15 1.47
CA THR A 11 12.48 -3.78 1.88
C THR A 11 11.97 -3.69 3.32
N PHE A 12 11.72 -4.84 3.96
CA PHE A 12 11.12 -4.97 5.30
C PHE A 12 12.00 -5.77 6.27
N VAL A 13 11.71 -5.64 7.57
CA VAL A 13 12.40 -6.33 8.67
C VAL A 13 11.45 -7.34 9.31
N HIS A 14 11.82 -8.62 9.35
CA HIS A 14 11.06 -9.62 10.11
C HIS A 14 11.32 -9.47 11.61
N HIS A 15 10.32 -9.06 12.38
CA HIS A 15 10.30 -9.28 13.81
C HIS A 15 9.46 -10.53 14.10
N ARG A 16 10.07 -11.64 14.52
CA ARG A 16 9.30 -12.73 15.13
C ARG A 16 8.74 -12.19 16.44
N SER A 17 7.44 -12.01 16.54
CA SER A 17 6.79 -11.64 17.80
C SER A 17 5.54 -12.47 18.00
N ARG A 18 5.40 -12.98 19.21
CA ARG A 18 4.24 -13.75 19.66
C ARG A 18 3.00 -12.85 19.68
N LEU A 19 1.87 -13.37 19.20
CA LEU A 19 0.58 -12.70 19.33
C LEU A 19 0.19 -12.61 20.81
N THR A 20 -0.44 -11.50 21.19
CA THR A 20 -1.19 -11.43 22.46
C THR A 20 -2.39 -12.38 22.42
N GLU A 21 -2.98 -12.69 23.56
CA GLU A 21 -4.15 -13.59 23.61
C GLU A 21 -5.32 -13.08 22.75
N GLY A 22 -5.63 -11.78 22.82
CA GLY A 22 -6.67 -11.16 21.98
C GLY A 22 -6.34 -11.22 20.48
N GLN A 23 -5.09 -10.98 20.11
CA GLN A 23 -4.64 -11.11 18.72
C GLN A 23 -4.70 -12.55 18.22
N GLN A 24 -4.32 -13.52 19.06
CA GLN A 24 -4.40 -14.93 18.71
C GLN A 24 -5.85 -15.36 18.48
N HIS A 25 -6.75 -14.99 19.40
CA HIS A 25 -8.18 -15.28 19.24
C HIS A 25 -8.75 -14.65 17.97
N ALA A 26 -8.37 -13.40 17.67
CA ALA A 26 -8.79 -12.71 16.45
C ALA A 26 -8.27 -13.42 15.19
N TRP A 27 -7.01 -13.83 15.22
CA TRP A 27 -6.37 -14.57 14.14
C TRP A 27 -7.09 -15.89 13.87
N ASP A 28 -7.22 -16.74 14.89
CA ASP A 28 -7.85 -18.06 14.77
C ASP A 28 -9.29 -17.97 14.29
N ARG A 29 -10.01 -16.92 14.71
CA ARG A 29 -11.41 -16.73 14.37
C ARG A 29 -11.64 -16.17 12.96
N TRP A 30 -10.90 -15.13 12.57
CA TRP A 30 -11.22 -14.34 11.38
C TRP A 30 -10.21 -14.45 10.24
N TRP A 31 -8.97 -14.88 10.51
CA TRP A 31 -7.99 -15.09 9.44
C TRP A 31 -8.47 -16.09 8.38
N PRO A 32 -9.10 -17.23 8.71
CA PRO A 32 -9.54 -18.19 7.68
C PRO A 32 -10.54 -17.63 6.66
N GLU A 33 -11.29 -16.58 7.03
CA GLU A 33 -12.31 -15.97 6.17
C GLU A 33 -11.80 -14.70 5.46
N ARG A 34 -10.96 -13.92 6.13
CA ARG A 34 -10.57 -12.56 5.70
C ARG A 34 -9.11 -12.40 5.33
N GLY A 35 -8.29 -13.37 5.71
CA GLY A 35 -6.85 -13.39 5.56
C GLY A 35 -6.41 -14.39 4.50
N ARG A 36 -5.33 -14.05 3.77
CA ARG A 36 -4.67 -14.94 2.82
C ARG A 36 -3.17 -14.73 2.86
N ASP A 37 -2.42 -15.76 2.57
CA ASP A 37 -0.96 -15.67 2.43
C ASP A 37 -0.60 -15.30 1.00
N VAL A 38 0.19 -14.23 0.82
CA VAL A 38 0.68 -13.84 -0.51
C VAL A 38 1.45 -14.99 -1.17
N SER A 39 2.20 -15.78 -0.39
CA SER A 39 2.91 -16.95 -0.91
C SER A 39 2.00 -18.04 -1.46
N ALA A 40 0.78 -18.19 -0.92
CA ALA A 40 -0.21 -19.13 -1.44
C ALA A 40 -0.81 -18.61 -2.76
N ILE A 41 -1.00 -17.30 -2.87
CA ILE A 41 -1.44 -16.65 -4.11
C ILE A 41 -0.38 -16.81 -5.20
N LEU A 42 0.89 -16.49 -4.89
CA LEU A 42 2.00 -16.56 -5.85
C LEU A 42 2.27 -18.00 -6.34
N SER A 43 2.04 -19.02 -5.50
CA SER A 43 2.20 -20.42 -5.89
C SER A 43 1.00 -20.98 -6.66
N GLY A 44 -0.10 -20.23 -6.77
CA GLY A 44 -1.35 -20.69 -7.35
C GLY A 44 -2.17 -21.63 -6.46
N ALA A 45 -1.80 -21.79 -5.19
CA ALA A 45 -2.60 -22.54 -4.21
C ALA A 45 -3.91 -21.81 -3.86
N GLU A 46 -3.91 -20.47 -3.97
CA GLU A 46 -5.09 -19.63 -3.88
C GLU A 46 -5.16 -18.66 -5.08
N PRO A 47 -6.33 -18.39 -5.66
CA PRO A 47 -6.45 -17.41 -6.74
C PRO A 47 -6.41 -15.97 -6.20
N TYR A 48 -5.79 -15.06 -6.94
CA TYR A 48 -6.00 -13.62 -6.79
C TYR A 48 -7.37 -13.24 -7.39
N ASP A 49 -8.41 -13.20 -6.56
CA ASP A 49 -9.79 -12.93 -7.00
C ASP A 49 -10.51 -11.97 -6.03
N PRO A 50 -10.22 -10.66 -6.08
CA PRO A 50 -10.88 -9.68 -5.22
C PRO A 50 -12.42 -9.73 -5.31
N PRO A 51 -13.06 -9.86 -6.48
CA PRO A 51 -14.50 -10.03 -6.56
C PRO A 51 -15.05 -11.18 -5.72
N ALA A 52 -14.41 -12.35 -5.75
CA ALA A 52 -14.81 -13.48 -4.91
C ALA A 52 -14.55 -13.23 -3.42
N TRP A 53 -13.49 -12.50 -3.07
CA TRP A 53 -13.17 -12.19 -1.67
C TRP A 53 -14.19 -11.25 -1.03
N PHE A 54 -14.71 -10.28 -1.79
CA PHE A 54 -15.67 -9.28 -1.29
C PHE A 54 -17.13 -9.63 -1.63
N GLY A 55 -17.38 -10.61 -2.50
CA GLY A 55 -18.72 -10.96 -2.98
C GLY A 55 -19.36 -9.89 -3.87
N ARG A 56 -18.57 -8.96 -4.41
CA ARG A 56 -19.00 -7.84 -5.25
C ARG A 56 -17.85 -7.34 -6.12
N THR A 57 -18.16 -6.47 -7.08
CA THR A 57 -17.16 -5.67 -7.80
C THR A 57 -17.34 -4.20 -7.42
N ALA A 58 -16.26 -3.59 -6.93
CA ALA A 58 -16.24 -2.19 -6.49
C ALA A 58 -14.85 -1.59 -6.75
N PRO A 59 -14.67 -0.25 -6.67
CA PRO A 59 -13.34 0.35 -6.69
C PRO A 59 -12.45 -0.29 -5.63
N LEU A 60 -11.25 -0.70 -6.04
CA LEU A 60 -10.33 -1.47 -5.21
C LEU A 60 -9.08 -0.66 -4.85
N VAL A 61 -8.82 -0.50 -3.55
CA VAL A 61 -7.63 0.21 -3.06
C VAL A 61 -6.70 -0.74 -2.33
N LEU A 62 -5.43 -0.75 -2.72
CA LEU A 62 -4.39 -1.55 -2.07
C LEU A 62 -3.53 -0.69 -1.16
N GLU A 63 -3.38 -1.09 0.11
CA GLU A 63 -2.46 -0.46 1.07
C GLU A 63 -1.25 -1.36 1.31
N ILE A 64 -0.04 -0.83 1.06
CA ILE A 64 1.23 -1.53 1.28
C ILE A 64 1.79 -1.14 2.64
N GLY A 65 1.96 -2.13 3.52
CA GLY A 65 2.45 -1.93 4.87
C GLY A 65 1.39 -1.31 5.77
N SER A 66 0.24 -1.98 5.93
CA SER A 66 -0.87 -1.49 6.76
C SER A 66 -0.51 -1.34 8.24
N GLY A 67 0.61 -1.92 8.70
CA GLY A 67 1.06 -1.87 10.08
C GLY A 67 0.01 -2.45 11.01
N MET A 68 -0.45 -1.64 11.96
CA MET A 68 -1.47 -2.02 12.95
C MET A 68 -2.92 -1.77 12.47
N GLY A 69 -3.11 -1.39 11.21
CA GLY A 69 -4.42 -1.27 10.58
C GLY A 69 -5.27 -0.06 10.97
N GLU A 70 -4.71 0.92 11.69
CA GLU A 70 -5.44 2.13 12.12
C GLU A 70 -5.97 2.93 10.94
N SER A 71 -5.10 3.18 9.96
CA SER A 71 -5.45 3.90 8.74
C SER A 71 -6.44 3.10 7.89
N THR A 72 -6.14 1.82 7.65
CA THR A 72 -6.98 0.91 6.86
C THR A 72 -8.41 0.86 7.38
N ALA A 73 -8.61 0.58 8.67
CA ALA A 73 -9.94 0.42 9.25
C ALA A 73 -10.74 1.74 9.19
N ALA A 74 -10.10 2.87 9.49
CA ALA A 74 -10.78 4.16 9.44
C ALA A 74 -11.14 4.59 8.02
N LEU A 75 -10.27 4.34 7.03
CA LEU A 75 -10.56 4.64 5.62
C LEU A 75 -11.64 3.72 5.05
N ALA A 76 -11.62 2.43 5.42
CA ALA A 76 -12.65 1.48 5.02
C ALA A 76 -14.02 1.80 5.61
N ALA A 77 -14.07 2.24 6.87
CA ALA A 77 -15.31 2.70 7.50
C ALA A 77 -15.87 3.97 6.84
N ALA A 78 -15.00 4.86 6.37
CA ALA A 78 -15.40 6.12 5.75
C ALA A 78 -15.91 5.96 4.29
N ALA A 79 -15.58 4.85 3.63
CA ALA A 79 -15.94 4.57 2.24
C ALA A 79 -16.42 3.11 2.08
N PRO A 80 -17.60 2.74 2.62
CA PRO A 80 -18.12 1.37 2.56
C PRO A 80 -18.37 0.85 1.13
N GLU A 81 -18.46 1.76 0.15
CA GLU A 81 -18.56 1.47 -1.28
C GLU A 81 -17.23 1.08 -1.94
N ILE A 82 -16.09 1.28 -1.26
CA ILE A 82 -14.75 0.93 -1.73
C ILE A 82 -14.29 -0.35 -1.03
N ASP A 83 -13.66 -1.25 -1.78
CA ASP A 83 -12.99 -2.43 -1.24
C ASP A 83 -11.50 -2.17 -1.00
N HIS A 84 -10.98 -2.73 0.09
CA HIS A 84 -9.60 -2.51 0.52
C HIS A 84 -8.82 -3.81 0.68
N ILE A 85 -7.64 -3.87 0.06
CA ILE A 85 -6.64 -4.91 0.32
C ILE A 85 -5.53 -4.32 1.19
N ALA A 86 -5.36 -4.86 2.39
CA ALA A 86 -4.28 -4.50 3.29
C ALA A 86 -3.16 -5.55 3.21
N VAL A 87 -1.99 -5.17 2.70
CA VAL A 87 -0.83 -6.08 2.59
C VAL A 87 0.19 -5.74 3.65
N GLU A 88 0.58 -6.72 4.46
CA GLU A 88 1.53 -6.54 5.56
C GLU A 88 2.32 -7.82 5.83
N VAL A 89 3.59 -7.70 6.23
CA VAL A 89 4.44 -8.84 6.61
C VAL A 89 4.39 -9.13 8.11
N TYR A 90 4.01 -8.13 8.90
CA TYR A 90 3.94 -8.18 10.35
C TYR A 90 2.61 -8.75 10.84
N GLU A 91 2.61 -10.05 11.14
CA GLU A 91 1.43 -10.82 11.58
C GLU A 91 0.66 -10.20 12.77
N PRO A 92 1.30 -9.71 13.86
CA PRO A 92 0.53 -9.05 14.92
C PRO A 92 -0.16 -7.76 14.48
N GLY A 93 0.36 -7.08 13.46
CA GLY A 93 -0.29 -5.93 12.85
C GLY A 93 -1.58 -6.33 12.14
N LEU A 94 -1.54 -7.42 11.37
CA LEU A 94 -2.72 -8.00 10.73
C LEU A 94 -3.74 -8.51 11.75
N ALA A 95 -3.31 -9.19 12.81
CA ALA A 95 -4.19 -9.61 13.90
C ALA A 95 -4.86 -8.41 14.59
N GLN A 96 -4.12 -7.32 14.79
CA GLN A 96 -4.68 -6.08 15.33
C GLN A 96 -5.69 -5.44 14.37
N LEU A 97 -5.43 -5.49 13.05
CA LEU A 97 -6.39 -5.03 12.05
C LEU A 97 -7.66 -5.89 12.08
N LEU A 98 -7.56 -7.22 12.14
CA LEU A 98 -8.74 -8.10 12.26
C LEU A 98 -9.65 -7.71 13.43
N MET A 99 -9.07 -7.44 14.62
CA MET A 99 -9.83 -6.97 15.77
C MET A 99 -10.58 -5.66 15.45
N ARG A 100 -9.91 -4.69 14.83
CA ARG A 100 -10.54 -3.41 14.46
C ARG A 100 -11.69 -3.59 13.47
N LEU A 101 -11.52 -4.46 12.48
CA LEU A 101 -12.57 -4.76 11.51
C LEU A 101 -13.78 -5.41 12.18
N ALA A 102 -13.54 -6.36 13.10
CA ALA A 102 -14.59 -7.02 13.85
C ALA A 102 -15.34 -6.03 14.75
N ASP A 103 -14.61 -5.20 15.52
CA ASP A 103 -15.19 -4.20 16.42
C ASP A 103 -16.03 -3.16 15.66
N ALA A 104 -15.63 -2.79 14.45
CA ALA A 104 -16.33 -1.83 13.61
C ALA A 104 -17.34 -2.46 12.62
N GLY A 105 -17.48 -3.79 12.61
CA GLY A 105 -18.39 -4.50 11.70
C GLY A 105 -18.05 -4.36 10.22
N LEU A 106 -16.79 -4.10 9.88
CA LEU A 106 -16.35 -3.83 8.51
C LEU A 106 -16.21 -5.12 7.69
N THR A 107 -16.72 -5.11 6.46
CA THR A 107 -16.66 -6.26 5.53
C THR A 107 -15.92 -5.95 4.24
N ASN A 108 -15.62 -4.68 3.98
CA ASN A 108 -14.94 -4.19 2.77
C ASN A 108 -13.40 -4.18 2.91
N VAL A 109 -12.83 -5.06 3.73
CA VAL A 109 -11.37 -5.20 3.90
C VAL A 109 -10.94 -6.66 3.87
N THR A 110 -9.98 -6.99 2.99
CA THR A 110 -9.27 -8.26 2.93
C THR A 110 -7.80 -8.05 3.32
N LEU A 111 -7.23 -8.99 4.07
CA LEU A 111 -5.87 -8.92 4.58
C LEU A 111 -4.99 -9.92 3.84
N LEU A 112 -3.81 -9.47 3.39
CA LEU A 112 -2.81 -10.33 2.76
C LEU A 112 -1.50 -10.29 3.56
N ARG A 113 -0.99 -11.46 3.96
CA ARG A 113 0.30 -11.57 4.64
C ARG A 113 1.42 -11.84 3.64
N GLY A 114 2.37 -10.92 3.49
CA GLY A 114 3.57 -11.14 2.69
C GLY A 114 4.06 -9.95 1.86
N ASP A 115 4.82 -10.24 0.80
CA ASP A 115 5.49 -9.22 -0.02
C ASP A 115 4.52 -8.58 -1.05
N ALA A 116 4.14 -7.34 -0.79
CA ALA A 116 3.26 -6.58 -1.68
C ALA A 116 3.86 -6.28 -3.06
N VAL A 117 5.19 -6.16 -3.17
CA VAL A 117 5.87 -5.91 -4.45
C VAL A 117 5.79 -7.14 -5.34
N ALA A 118 5.99 -8.33 -4.77
CA ALA A 118 5.81 -9.60 -5.48
C ALA A 118 4.35 -9.78 -5.93
N LEU A 119 3.40 -9.52 -5.02
CA LEU A 119 1.96 -9.56 -5.34
C LEU A 119 1.60 -8.62 -6.51
N LEU A 120 2.01 -7.35 -6.44
CA LEU A 120 1.76 -6.36 -7.50
C LEU A 120 2.38 -6.78 -8.84
N ARG A 121 3.57 -7.37 -8.81
CA ARG A 121 4.30 -7.79 -10.01
C ARG A 121 3.64 -8.97 -10.71
N GLU A 122 3.25 -9.98 -9.94
CA GLU A 122 2.92 -11.29 -10.48
C GLU A 122 1.41 -11.57 -10.58
N GLN A 123 0.59 -10.91 -9.77
CA GLN A 123 -0.82 -11.30 -9.61
C GLN A 123 -1.80 -10.15 -9.86
N VAL A 124 -1.44 -8.92 -9.50
CA VAL A 124 -2.32 -7.76 -9.71
C VAL A 124 -2.35 -7.38 -11.20
N PRO A 125 -3.52 -7.42 -11.87
CA PRO A 125 -3.60 -7.06 -13.28
C PRO A 125 -3.25 -5.59 -13.53
N PRO A 126 -2.71 -5.23 -14.70
CA PRO A 126 -2.59 -3.84 -15.11
C PRO A 126 -3.94 -3.11 -15.04
N ALA A 127 -3.93 -1.82 -14.69
CA ALA A 127 -5.11 -0.96 -14.68
C ALA A 127 -6.33 -1.51 -13.92
N SER A 128 -6.12 -2.13 -12.76
CA SER A 128 -7.18 -2.80 -11.98
C SER A 128 -7.42 -2.20 -10.59
N LEU A 129 -6.56 -1.28 -10.13
CA LEU A 129 -6.68 -0.65 -8.83
C LEU A 129 -7.15 0.80 -8.97
N ALA A 130 -8.20 1.16 -8.22
CA ALA A 130 -8.63 2.55 -8.07
C ALA A 130 -7.62 3.38 -7.26
N GLY A 131 -6.81 2.73 -6.42
CA GLY A 131 -5.71 3.41 -5.74
C GLY A 131 -4.71 2.52 -5.04
N ILE A 132 -3.52 3.08 -4.78
CA ILE A 132 -2.47 2.50 -3.96
C ILE A 132 -2.11 3.49 -2.85
N ARG A 133 -1.98 2.99 -1.61
CA ARG A 133 -1.54 3.76 -0.45
C ARG A 133 -0.26 3.19 0.13
N ILE A 134 0.68 4.07 0.49
CA ILE A 134 1.96 3.72 1.10
C ILE A 134 2.25 4.75 2.20
N PHE A 135 1.92 4.41 3.44
CA PHE A 135 2.06 5.32 4.56
C PHE A 135 3.18 4.90 5.50
N PHE A 136 4.10 5.83 5.74
CA PHE A 136 5.25 5.68 6.64
C PHE A 136 6.11 4.42 6.36
N PRO A 137 6.49 4.14 5.09
CA PRO A 137 7.40 3.03 4.81
C PRO A 137 8.76 3.27 5.46
N ASP A 138 9.51 2.21 5.76
CA ASP A 138 10.82 2.30 6.44
C ASP A 138 11.74 3.32 5.73
N PRO A 139 12.16 4.41 6.42
CA PRO A 139 12.90 5.49 5.80
C PRO A 139 14.36 5.15 5.47
N TRP A 140 14.91 4.08 6.04
CA TRP A 140 16.31 3.67 5.87
C TRP A 140 17.28 4.86 5.88
N PRO A 141 17.43 5.57 7.02
CA PRO A 141 18.01 6.92 7.06
C PRO A 141 19.50 6.96 6.68
N LYS A 142 20.21 5.84 6.82
CA LYS A 142 21.64 5.73 6.49
C LYS A 142 21.80 5.68 4.96
N ARG A 143 22.63 6.55 4.38
CA ARG A 143 22.88 6.65 2.92
C ARG A 143 23.10 5.29 2.24
N ARG A 144 23.91 4.42 2.86
CA ARG A 144 24.21 3.06 2.35
C ARG A 144 22.98 2.12 2.26
N HIS A 145 21.89 2.43 2.95
CA HIS A 145 20.66 1.64 2.97
C HIS A 145 19.57 2.24 2.07
N ARG A 146 19.81 3.37 1.39
CA ARG A 146 18.79 4.03 0.54
C ARG A 146 18.23 3.11 -0.55
N LYS A 147 19.02 2.15 -1.04
CA LYS A 147 18.56 1.12 -1.99
C LYS A 147 17.50 0.15 -1.44
N ARG A 148 17.26 0.16 -0.11
CA ARG A 148 16.22 -0.64 0.57
C ARG A 148 14.89 0.10 0.72
N ARG A 149 14.88 1.42 0.47
CA ARG A 149 13.64 2.21 0.42
C ARG A 149 12.73 1.60 -0.64
N LEU A 150 11.46 1.41 -0.30
CA LEU A 150 10.45 0.85 -1.22
C LEU A 150 10.26 1.72 -2.46
N VAL A 151 10.10 3.03 -2.25
CA VAL A 151 9.92 4.01 -3.33
C VAL A 151 11.21 4.21 -4.13
N GLN A 152 11.31 3.46 -5.23
CA GLN A 152 12.35 3.48 -6.26
C GLN A 152 11.68 3.54 -7.65
N PRO A 153 12.40 3.94 -8.72
CA PRO A 153 11.84 4.04 -10.06
C PRO A 153 11.07 2.80 -10.52
N ASP A 154 11.68 1.61 -10.46
CA ASP A 154 11.05 0.36 -10.90
C ASP A 154 9.76 0.04 -10.14
N PHE A 155 9.74 0.31 -8.83
CA PHE A 155 8.56 0.09 -8.01
C PHE A 155 7.45 1.08 -8.35
N ILE A 156 7.78 2.35 -8.57
CA ILE A 156 6.78 3.37 -8.93
C ILE A 156 6.20 3.13 -10.32
N ALA A 157 7.03 2.73 -11.30
CA ALA A 157 6.55 2.31 -12.62
C ALA A 157 5.60 1.11 -12.52
N LEU A 158 5.96 0.10 -11.71
CA LEU A 158 5.08 -1.05 -11.44
C LEU A 158 3.77 -0.60 -10.80
N ALA A 159 3.81 0.20 -9.72
CA ALA A 159 2.62 0.68 -9.04
C ALA A 159 1.70 1.49 -9.97
N ALA A 160 2.28 2.41 -10.75
CA ALA A 160 1.55 3.19 -11.75
C ALA A 160 0.87 2.29 -12.78
N SER A 161 1.54 1.24 -13.26
CA SER A 161 0.94 0.30 -14.23
C SER A 161 -0.27 -0.48 -13.72
N ARG A 162 -0.45 -0.58 -12.38
CA ARG A 162 -1.58 -1.28 -11.76
C ARG A 162 -2.78 -0.38 -11.50
N LEU A 163 -2.59 0.94 -11.53
CA LEU A 163 -3.67 1.91 -11.32
C LEU A 163 -4.54 2.01 -12.56
N GLU A 164 -5.85 2.09 -12.39
CA GLU A 164 -6.75 2.44 -13.48
C GLU A 164 -6.54 3.90 -13.94
N PRO A 165 -6.99 4.28 -15.15
CA PRO A 165 -6.98 5.68 -15.56
C PRO A 165 -7.68 6.57 -14.52
N GLY A 166 -6.98 7.59 -14.01
CA GLY A 166 -7.51 8.46 -12.96
C GLY A 166 -7.37 7.92 -11.53
N GLY A 167 -6.92 6.67 -11.36
CA GLY A 167 -6.60 6.08 -10.06
C GLY A 167 -5.48 6.83 -9.34
N PHE A 168 -5.37 6.66 -8.01
CA PHE A 168 -4.45 7.45 -7.20
C PHE A 168 -3.28 6.66 -6.62
N LEU A 169 -2.12 7.31 -6.50
CA LEU A 169 -1.02 6.87 -5.64
C LEU A 169 -0.85 7.88 -4.51
N HIS A 170 -1.08 7.45 -3.26
CA HIS A 170 -0.95 8.30 -2.08
C HIS A 170 0.17 7.80 -1.18
N LEU A 171 1.22 8.62 -1.05
CA LEU A 171 2.36 8.35 -0.19
C LEU A 171 2.39 9.33 1.00
N ALA A 172 2.84 8.86 2.15
CA ALA A 172 3.12 9.71 3.30
C ALA A 172 4.39 9.27 4.02
N THR A 173 5.19 10.22 4.50
CA THR A 173 6.36 9.94 5.35
C THR A 173 6.65 11.10 6.28
N ASP A 174 7.24 10.80 7.44
CA ASP A 174 7.71 11.75 8.46
C ASP A 174 9.24 11.96 8.39
N TRP A 175 9.87 11.51 7.30
CA TRP A 175 11.31 11.64 7.05
C TRP A 175 11.57 12.52 5.83
N ASP A 176 12.00 13.77 6.04
CA ASP A 176 12.11 14.78 4.98
C ASP A 176 12.99 14.34 3.79
N ASP A 177 14.16 13.74 4.04
CA ASP A 177 15.05 13.23 2.97
C ASP A 177 14.38 12.11 2.15
N TYR A 178 13.47 11.34 2.77
CA TYR A 178 12.72 10.32 2.06
C TYR A 178 11.55 10.95 1.30
N ALA A 179 10.86 11.93 1.87
CA ALA A 179 9.81 12.69 1.18
C ALA A 179 10.33 13.33 -0.11
N VAL A 180 11.52 13.93 -0.06
CA VAL A 180 12.17 14.52 -1.25
C VAL A 180 12.49 13.44 -2.30
N GLN A 181 13.01 12.28 -1.89
CA GLN A 181 13.24 11.17 -2.82
C GLN A 181 11.92 10.65 -3.41
N MET A 182 10.89 10.44 -2.60
CA MET A 182 9.58 9.97 -3.07
C MET A 182 9.04 10.89 -4.15
N ARG A 183 9.03 12.21 -3.89
CA ARG A 183 8.58 13.21 -4.86
C ARG A 183 9.42 13.16 -6.14
N ALA A 184 10.74 13.13 -6.04
CA ALA A 184 11.62 13.09 -7.22
C ALA A 184 11.40 11.83 -8.07
N VAL A 185 11.19 10.67 -7.45
CA VAL A 185 10.93 9.41 -8.16
C VAL A 185 9.54 9.44 -8.81
N CYS A 186 8.50 9.89 -8.10
CA CYS A 186 7.14 9.95 -8.63
C CYS A 186 6.96 11.04 -9.71
N ASP A 187 7.60 12.21 -9.56
CA ASP A 187 7.58 13.27 -10.58
C ASP A 187 8.29 12.83 -11.89
N ALA A 188 9.21 11.86 -11.80
CA ALA A 188 9.93 11.31 -12.95
C ALA A 188 9.15 10.19 -13.68
N GLU A 189 8.05 9.69 -13.13
CA GLU A 189 7.21 8.65 -13.74
C GLU A 189 6.18 9.30 -14.69
N PRO A 190 6.27 9.10 -16.03
CA PRO A 190 5.37 9.74 -16.98
C PRO A 190 3.89 9.42 -16.78
N ALA A 191 3.58 8.21 -16.31
CA ALA A 191 2.22 7.77 -16.04
C ALA A 191 1.60 8.41 -14.79
N LEU A 192 2.33 9.23 -14.03
CA LEU A 192 1.82 9.91 -12.84
C LEU A 192 1.79 11.43 -13.02
N GLU A 193 0.79 12.04 -12.41
CA GLU A 193 0.63 13.49 -12.33
C GLU A 193 0.49 13.91 -10.87
N ASN A 194 1.38 14.80 -10.41
CA ASN A 194 1.31 15.33 -9.06
C ASN A 194 0.12 16.28 -8.92
N THR A 195 -0.87 15.91 -8.09
CA THR A 195 -2.10 16.70 -7.88
C THR A 195 -1.85 18.04 -7.17
N ALA A 196 -0.66 18.20 -6.58
CA ALA A 196 -0.22 19.40 -5.88
C ALA A 196 0.93 20.13 -6.61
N ALA A 197 1.19 19.84 -7.89
CA ALA A 197 2.31 20.44 -8.64
C ALA A 197 2.36 21.98 -8.60
N GLY A 198 1.19 22.64 -8.58
CA GLY A 198 1.09 24.10 -8.49
C GLY A 198 1.31 24.69 -7.09
N ARG A 199 1.52 23.86 -6.06
CA ARG A 199 1.73 24.31 -4.67
C ARG A 199 3.22 24.46 -4.36
N PRO A 200 3.59 25.31 -3.37
CA PRO A 200 4.97 25.42 -2.91
C PRO A 200 5.56 24.06 -2.52
N GLY A 201 6.61 23.66 -3.24
CA GLY A 201 7.31 22.39 -3.02
C GLY A 201 6.59 21.13 -3.52
N GLY A 202 5.43 21.26 -4.19
CA GLY A 202 4.71 20.12 -4.78
C GLY A 202 4.11 19.16 -3.74
N TRP A 203 3.88 19.61 -2.51
CA TRP A 203 3.38 18.80 -1.41
C TRP A 203 1.86 18.84 -1.35
N THR A 204 1.25 17.66 -1.18
CA THR A 204 -0.18 17.56 -0.93
C THR A 204 -0.44 17.97 0.52
N PRO A 205 -1.37 18.90 0.81
CA PRO A 205 -1.81 19.13 2.18
C PRO A 205 -2.34 17.82 2.75
N ARG A 206 -2.05 17.50 4.02
CA ARG A 206 -2.65 16.32 4.68
C ARG A 206 -4.17 16.41 4.49
N PRO A 207 -4.80 15.45 3.79
CA PRO A 207 -6.23 15.50 3.60
C PRO A 207 -6.95 15.31 4.94
N ASP A 208 -8.04 16.04 5.16
CA ASP A 208 -8.81 15.93 6.41
C ASP A 208 -9.35 14.51 6.64
N TRP A 209 -9.61 13.79 5.56
CA TRP A 209 -10.06 12.39 5.57
C TRP A 209 -8.95 11.38 5.89
N ARG A 210 -7.65 11.74 5.82
CA ARG A 210 -6.57 10.79 6.17
C ARG A 210 -6.47 10.66 7.69
N PRO A 211 -6.66 9.47 8.28
CA PRO A 211 -6.56 9.29 9.73
C PRO A 211 -5.21 9.76 10.29
N VAL A 212 -5.22 10.37 11.48
CA VAL A 212 -3.98 10.67 12.20
C VAL A 212 -3.44 9.35 12.75
N THR A 213 -2.32 8.87 12.22
CA THR A 213 -1.69 7.63 12.68
C THR A 213 -0.85 7.87 13.93
N LYS A 214 -0.52 6.80 14.69
CA LYS A 214 0.49 6.87 15.77
C LYS A 214 1.83 7.45 15.30
N PHE A 215 2.24 7.17 14.07
CA PHE A 215 3.47 7.74 13.49
C PHE A 215 3.36 9.24 13.33
N GLU A 216 2.22 9.75 12.84
CA GLU A 216 1.98 11.19 12.74
C GLU A 216 1.91 11.87 14.11
N GLN A 217 1.25 11.24 15.10
CA GLN A 217 1.25 11.76 16.48
C GLN A 217 2.67 11.84 17.03
N ARG A 218 3.48 10.80 16.81
CA ARG A 218 4.87 10.76 17.25
C ARG A 218 5.73 11.81 16.54
N ALA A 219 5.57 11.97 15.23
CA ALA A 219 6.25 12.99 14.44
C ALA A 219 5.93 14.40 14.97
N ARG A 220 4.65 14.68 15.27
CA ARG A 220 4.24 15.96 15.88
C ARG A 220 4.89 16.21 17.23
N LEU A 221 4.94 15.20 18.11
CA LEU A 221 5.60 15.30 19.42
C LEU A 221 7.12 15.56 19.30
N GLU A 222 7.74 15.04 18.25
CA GLU A 222 9.17 15.19 17.97
C GLU A 222 9.51 16.39 17.06
N GLY A 223 8.51 17.22 16.71
CA GLY A 223 8.68 18.37 15.83
C GLY A 223 9.02 18.03 14.37
N ARG A 224 8.79 16.78 13.94
CA ARG A 224 9.02 16.31 12.58
C ARG A 224 7.82 16.62 11.68
N THR A 225 8.10 17.03 10.45
CA THR A 225 7.05 17.33 9.46
C THR A 225 6.63 16.06 8.74
N VAL A 226 5.31 15.79 8.71
CA VAL A 226 4.75 14.76 7.83
C VAL A 226 4.51 15.37 6.45
N ARG A 227 4.99 14.67 5.42
CA ARG A 227 4.79 15.05 4.02
C ARG A 227 3.87 14.03 3.35
N ASP A 228 2.80 14.55 2.75
CA ASP A 228 1.89 13.81 1.90
C ASP A 228 2.17 14.12 0.43
N LEU A 229 2.05 13.09 -0.41
CA LEU A 229 2.17 13.15 -1.86
C LEU A 229 1.00 12.37 -2.47
N LEU A 230 0.21 13.03 -3.30
CA LEU A 230 -0.91 12.42 -4.02
C LEU A 230 -0.72 12.62 -5.52
N TYR A 231 -0.61 11.50 -6.23
CA TYR A 231 -0.49 11.45 -7.68
C TYR A 231 -1.73 10.81 -8.28
N ARG A 232 -2.07 11.26 -9.50
CA ARG A 232 -3.11 10.66 -10.33
C ARG A 232 -2.48 9.93 -11.50
N ALA A 233 -2.95 8.72 -11.78
CA ALA A 233 -2.52 7.94 -12.93
C ALA A 233 -3.06 8.51 -14.24
N ARG A 234 -2.17 8.72 -15.20
CA ARG A 234 -2.42 9.13 -16.57
C ARG A 234 -2.10 7.94 -17.47
N HIS A 235 -3.08 7.08 -17.70
CA HIS A 235 -2.99 6.17 -18.82
C HIS A 235 -3.43 6.94 -20.06
N ALA A 236 -2.60 6.97 -21.10
CA ALA A 236 -3.08 7.41 -22.41
C ALA A 236 -4.28 6.53 -22.77
N GLU A 237 -5.39 7.12 -23.21
CA GLU A 237 -6.39 6.35 -23.96
C GLU A 237 -5.60 5.62 -25.05
N ALA A 238 -5.74 4.29 -25.12
CA ALA A 238 -5.28 3.57 -26.29
C ALA A 238 -5.87 4.29 -27.51
N PRO A 239 -5.07 4.56 -28.58
CA PRO A 239 -5.64 5.14 -29.78
C PRO A 239 -6.84 4.28 -30.16
N ARG A 240 -8.02 4.92 -30.23
CA ARG A 240 -9.22 4.25 -30.73
C ARG A 240 -8.84 3.75 -32.10
N ASP A 241 -8.90 2.43 -32.27
CA ASP A 241 -8.81 1.81 -33.58
C ASP A 241 -10.09 2.18 -34.31
N ASP A 242 -10.13 3.41 -34.83
CA ASP A 242 -11.14 3.86 -35.78
C ASP A 242 -10.79 3.19 -37.11
N GLY A 243 -11.04 1.88 -37.16
CA GLY A 243 -10.87 1.06 -38.35
C GLY A 243 -11.79 1.57 -39.47
N PRO A 244 -11.32 1.50 -40.74
CA PRO A 244 -12.08 1.96 -41.90
C PRO A 244 -13.30 1.09 -42.21
#